data_AF-A0A4R5MLV3-F1
#
_entry.id   AF-A0A4R5MLV3-F1
#
_cell.length_a   1.000
_cell.length_b   1.000
_cell.length_c   1.000
_cell.angle_alpha   90.00
_cell.angle_beta   90.00
_cell.angle_gamma   90.00
#
_symmetry.space_group_name_H-M   'P 1'
#
loop_
_entity.id
_entity.type
_entity.pdbx_description
1 polymer ?
#
loop_
_entity_poly.entity_id
_entity_poly.type
_entity_poly.pdbx_seq_one_letter_code
_entity_poly.pdbx_strand_id
1 'polypeptide(L)'
;MSDSSRKFIEKIKSAYAPTGSYIYLGAGMLDGEVYSEAEVNLSLKMMNRHGLIAGATGTGKTRTLQLLAEQLSDAGVPVFMLDVKGDLSGLNQPGSSNPKIEDRAKQLNKPFSPSGFPIELYSLSGKSGAQMRATVTEFGPVLLAKILELNDTQTGVLAVIFKYADDNKMPIVDLNDLKKLLSYLSEGDGAAEIKGSYGSISTATSSTVLRKIVAIEQQGLAGMFGETSYDIADLFNKIDGKGVISLLNIADVQNQPVLYSTFLLSLLAEIYQSMPESGDLDKPKLVFFFDEAHLLFNDAPKAFLDQVNTIIRLIRSKGIGVFFCTQSPMDIPETVLAQLGNRVQHALRAFTPNDVDALKKTVNTYPKSDFYQIDKMLTSLGTGQALVTVLNEKGIPTEVAATMLTPPRAVMGPMAAIDCEKLMQASPLFSKYQKTIDPVSAFEMLTDRVNQKLAEENEVKAAAEAQKQAEVASKPKPGEKTIVEQVMGATITRQIGKEIVRGIFGMLTGKKPRGGGLFGF
;
A
#
# COMPACT_ATOMS: atom_id res chain seq x y z
N MET A 1 -4.08 50.18 -16.71
CA MET A 1 -4.87 49.06 -16.15
C MET A 1 -6.35 49.33 -16.34
N SER A 2 -7.11 48.36 -16.88
CA SER A 2 -8.57 48.47 -16.99
C SER A 2 -9.24 48.40 -15.60
N ASP A 3 -10.51 48.79 -15.50
CA ASP A 3 -11.30 48.60 -14.26
C ASP A 3 -11.51 47.12 -13.93
N SER A 4 -11.65 46.27 -14.95
CA SER A 4 -11.75 44.81 -14.83
C SER A 4 -10.47 44.21 -14.22
N SER A 5 -9.30 44.61 -14.74
CA SER A 5 -8.00 44.13 -14.25
C SER A 5 -7.77 44.52 -12.78
N ARG A 6 -8.17 45.73 -12.36
CA ARG A 6 -8.06 46.16 -10.95
C ARG A 6 -8.95 45.33 -10.03
N LYS A 7 -10.22 45.13 -10.40
CA LYS A 7 -11.16 44.28 -9.66
C LYS A 7 -10.67 42.84 -9.56
N PHE A 8 -10.11 42.29 -10.64
CA PHE A 8 -9.51 40.97 -10.65
C PHE A 8 -8.37 40.86 -9.63
N ILE A 9 -7.41 41.79 -9.68
CA ILE A 9 -6.26 41.78 -8.75
C ILE A 9 -6.71 41.88 -7.30
N GLU A 10 -7.62 42.81 -6.98
CA GLU A 10 -8.16 42.96 -5.62
C GLU A 10 -8.84 41.68 -5.14
N LYS A 11 -9.64 41.04 -6.01
CA LYS A 11 -10.34 39.80 -5.69
C LYS A 11 -9.36 38.64 -5.43
N ILE A 12 -8.36 38.45 -6.28
CA ILE A 12 -7.35 37.40 -6.12
C ILE A 12 -6.50 37.66 -4.87
N LYS A 13 -6.00 38.88 -4.68
CA LYS A 13 -5.25 39.26 -3.46
C LYS A 13 -6.04 38.95 -2.19
N SER A 14 -7.34 39.27 -2.16
CA SER A 14 -8.19 38.98 -1.01
C SER A 14 -8.45 37.48 -0.82
N ALA A 15 -8.55 36.70 -1.90
CA ALA A 15 -8.86 35.27 -1.82
C ALA A 15 -7.65 34.42 -1.44
N TYR A 16 -6.45 34.80 -1.87
CA TYR A 16 -5.20 34.05 -1.74
C TYR A 16 -4.20 34.73 -0.77
N ALA A 17 -4.70 35.34 0.31
CA ALA A 17 -3.91 35.97 1.37
C ALA A 17 -3.88 35.12 2.66
N PRO A 18 -3.09 34.04 2.71
CA PRO A 18 -2.88 33.29 3.95
C PRO A 18 -2.18 34.17 5.00
N THR A 19 -2.50 33.97 6.27
CA THR A 19 -1.88 34.72 7.37
C THR A 19 -0.58 34.06 7.86
N GLY A 20 -0.48 32.73 7.71
CA GLY A 20 0.70 31.93 8.06
C GLY A 20 1.61 31.62 6.89
N SER A 21 2.46 30.59 7.07
CA SER A 21 3.31 30.07 5.99
C SER A 21 2.50 29.49 4.84
N TYR A 22 3.00 29.63 3.62
CA TYR A 22 2.30 29.23 2.41
C TYR A 22 3.25 28.74 1.32
N ILE A 23 2.66 28.04 0.35
CA ILE A 23 3.26 27.71 -0.94
C ILE A 23 2.89 28.80 -1.93
N TYR A 24 3.87 29.44 -2.56
CA TYR A 24 3.65 30.35 -3.67
C TYR A 24 3.48 29.53 -4.95
N LEU A 25 2.27 29.50 -5.51
CA LEU A 25 1.99 28.77 -6.74
C LEU A 25 2.38 29.59 -7.97
N GLY A 26 2.14 30.90 -7.95
CA GLY A 26 2.37 31.78 -9.08
C GLY A 26 1.51 33.04 -9.02
N ALA A 27 1.19 33.61 -10.18
CA ALA A 27 0.38 34.82 -10.28
C ALA A 27 -0.80 34.67 -11.24
N GLY A 28 -1.91 35.34 -10.93
CA GLY A 28 -3.16 35.31 -11.67
C GLY A 28 -3.03 35.90 -13.08
N MET A 29 -3.81 35.35 -14.00
CA MET A 29 -3.84 35.72 -15.40
C MET A 29 -5.24 36.15 -15.83
N LEU A 30 -5.36 37.29 -16.49
CA LEU A 30 -6.62 37.74 -17.07
C LEU A 30 -6.38 38.19 -18.52
N ASP A 31 -7.25 37.74 -19.43
CA ASP A 31 -7.17 38.06 -20.87
C ASP A 31 -5.79 37.76 -21.51
N GLY A 32 -5.10 36.73 -21.02
CA GLY A 32 -3.79 36.30 -21.50
C GLY A 32 -2.60 37.05 -20.89
N GLU A 33 -2.83 38.08 -20.06
CA GLU A 33 -1.79 38.83 -19.36
C GLU A 33 -1.58 38.32 -17.93
N VAL A 34 -0.31 38.26 -17.48
CA VAL A 34 0.06 37.90 -16.10
C VAL A 34 0.08 39.15 -15.24
N TYR A 35 -0.61 39.11 -14.11
CA TYR A 35 -0.62 40.19 -13.13
C TYR A 35 0.16 39.74 -11.89
N SER A 36 1.45 40.09 -11.82
CA SER A 36 2.36 39.67 -10.73
C SER A 36 1.84 40.02 -9.32
N GLU A 37 1.04 41.08 -9.21
CA GLU A 37 0.40 41.49 -7.97
C GLU A 37 -0.73 40.56 -7.51
N ALA A 38 -1.35 39.82 -8.42
CA ALA A 38 -2.40 38.85 -8.12
C ALA A 38 -1.79 37.51 -7.71
N GLU A 39 -1.02 37.49 -6.62
CA GLU A 39 -0.35 36.28 -6.14
C GLU A 39 -1.36 35.18 -5.78
N VAL A 40 -1.06 33.95 -6.20
CA VAL A 40 -1.85 32.76 -5.96
C VAL A 40 -1.07 31.87 -4.99
N ASN A 41 -1.58 31.76 -3.76
CA ASN A 41 -0.91 31.13 -2.62
C ASN A 41 -1.75 30.00 -2.02
N LEU A 42 -1.08 28.96 -1.52
CA LEU A 42 -1.72 27.86 -0.80
C LEU A 42 -1.19 27.80 0.64
N SER A 43 -2.04 28.09 1.62
CA SER A 43 -1.68 28.00 3.05
C SER A 43 -1.15 26.61 3.40
N LEU A 44 -0.04 26.53 4.13
CA LEU A 44 0.48 25.24 4.62
C LEU A 44 -0.54 24.54 5.52
N LYS A 45 -1.30 25.29 6.32
CA LYS A 45 -2.38 24.76 7.17
C LYS A 45 -3.46 24.03 6.38
N MET A 46 -3.63 24.35 5.09
CA MET A 46 -4.63 23.72 4.21
C MET A 46 -4.08 22.52 3.42
N MET A 47 -2.77 22.21 3.51
CA MET A 47 -2.17 21.08 2.78
C MET A 47 -2.66 19.71 3.28
N ASN A 48 -3.10 19.59 4.53
CA ASN A 48 -3.73 18.36 5.05
C ASN A 48 -5.21 18.20 4.64
N ARG A 49 -5.76 19.16 3.87
CA ARG A 49 -7.10 19.06 3.26
C ARG A 49 -7.08 18.37 1.90
N HIS A 50 -5.98 17.67 1.62
CA HIS A 50 -5.72 16.91 0.39
C HIS A 50 -5.79 17.76 -0.87
N GLY A 51 -5.44 17.18 -2.01
CA GLY A 51 -5.59 17.90 -3.26
C GLY A 51 -5.52 17.05 -4.52
N LEU A 52 -5.85 17.72 -5.62
CA LEU A 52 -5.86 17.16 -6.96
C LEU A 52 -4.97 18.00 -7.87
N ILE A 53 -4.06 17.35 -8.59
CA ILE A 53 -3.27 17.94 -9.67
C ILE A 53 -3.63 17.19 -10.96
N ALA A 54 -4.44 17.79 -11.81
CA ALA A 54 -4.97 17.12 -13.00
C ALA A 54 -4.62 17.83 -14.30
N GLY A 55 -4.70 17.14 -15.43
CA GLY A 55 -4.49 17.69 -16.77
C GLY A 55 -3.80 16.74 -17.74
N ALA A 56 -3.87 17.03 -19.04
CA ALA A 56 -3.32 16.13 -20.07
C ALA A 56 -1.80 15.92 -19.94
N THR A 57 -1.26 14.90 -20.59
CA THR A 57 0.19 14.63 -20.65
C THR A 57 0.96 15.83 -21.21
N GLY A 58 2.10 16.16 -20.60
CA GLY A 58 2.96 17.27 -21.02
C GLY A 58 2.49 18.69 -20.66
N THR A 59 1.38 18.83 -19.93
CA THR A 59 0.81 20.17 -19.59
C THR A 59 1.51 20.86 -18.42
N GLY A 60 2.17 20.10 -17.53
CA GLY A 60 2.93 20.66 -16.40
C GLY A 60 2.66 20.03 -15.03
N LYS A 61 1.86 18.96 -14.95
CA LYS A 61 1.53 18.25 -13.69
C LYS A 61 2.75 17.94 -12.83
N THR A 62 3.72 17.19 -13.39
CA THR A 62 4.95 16.79 -12.69
C THR A 62 5.75 18.01 -12.22
N ARG A 63 5.75 19.11 -12.97
CA ARG A 63 6.40 20.36 -12.55
C ARG A 63 5.69 21.05 -11.40
N THR A 64 4.36 20.99 -11.35
CA THR A 64 3.59 21.48 -10.19
C THR A 64 3.86 20.64 -8.96
N LEU A 65 3.90 19.32 -9.12
CA LEU A 65 4.24 18.40 -8.05
C LEU A 65 5.66 18.65 -7.51
N GLN A 66 6.65 18.87 -8.39
CA GLN A 66 8.01 19.28 -7.98
C GLN A 66 7.98 20.62 -7.23
N LEU A 67 7.33 21.63 -7.79
CA LEU A 67 7.18 22.95 -7.18
C LEU A 67 6.62 22.88 -5.74
N LEU A 68 5.59 22.07 -5.53
CA LEU A 68 4.99 21.89 -4.21
C LEU A 68 5.96 21.17 -3.26
N ALA A 69 6.61 20.09 -3.72
CA ALA A 69 7.54 19.31 -2.92
C ALA A 69 8.75 20.14 -2.44
N GLU A 70 9.33 20.94 -3.33
CA GLU A 70 10.45 21.84 -3.02
C GLU A 70 10.10 22.85 -1.92
N GLN A 71 8.94 23.50 -2.03
CA GLN A 71 8.51 24.50 -1.06
C GLN A 71 8.07 23.89 0.28
N LEU A 72 7.50 22.68 0.26
CA LEU A 72 7.23 21.90 1.47
C LEU A 72 8.54 21.52 2.19
N SER A 73 9.54 21.05 1.43
CA SER A 73 10.86 20.74 1.96
C SER A 73 11.50 21.97 2.61
N ASP A 74 11.48 23.14 1.94
CA ASP A 74 11.95 24.41 2.52
C ASP A 74 11.22 24.79 3.82
N ALA A 75 9.92 24.53 3.88
CA ALA A 75 9.11 24.77 5.08
C ALA A 75 9.34 23.72 6.19
N GLY A 76 10.28 22.79 6.01
CA GLY A 76 10.57 21.73 6.97
C GLY A 76 9.47 20.68 7.07
N VAL A 77 8.69 20.50 6.00
CA VAL A 77 7.67 19.46 5.86
C VAL A 77 8.23 18.34 4.98
N PRO A 78 8.43 17.14 5.52
CA PRO A 78 8.79 15.96 4.74
C PRO A 78 7.73 15.64 3.67
N VAL A 79 8.18 15.08 2.56
CA VAL A 79 7.33 14.77 1.41
C VAL A 79 7.58 13.33 1.00
N PHE A 80 6.53 12.57 0.72
CA PHE A 80 6.63 11.27 0.09
C PHE A 80 6.07 11.34 -1.33
N MET A 81 6.79 10.80 -2.31
CA MET A 81 6.41 10.87 -3.71
C MET A 81 6.63 9.53 -4.40
N LEU A 82 5.64 9.11 -5.18
CA LEU A 82 5.79 7.98 -6.10
C LEU A 82 6.47 8.45 -7.39
N ASP A 83 7.68 7.95 -7.66
CA ASP A 83 8.40 8.23 -8.90
C ASP A 83 8.18 7.10 -9.92
N VAL A 84 7.06 7.20 -10.64
CA VAL A 84 6.65 6.21 -11.66
C VAL A 84 7.60 6.21 -12.86
N LYS A 85 8.12 7.39 -13.23
CA LYS A 85 8.93 7.61 -14.45
C LYS A 85 10.43 7.58 -14.19
N GLY A 86 10.85 7.61 -12.92
CA GLY A 86 12.26 7.70 -12.53
C GLY A 86 12.87 9.08 -12.80
N ASP A 87 12.07 10.14 -12.90
CA ASP A 87 12.49 11.48 -13.34
C ASP A 87 12.43 12.55 -12.23
N LEU A 88 12.21 12.15 -10.98
CA LEU A 88 12.14 13.05 -9.83
C LEU A 88 13.44 13.15 -9.03
N SER A 89 14.42 12.27 -9.26
CA SER A 89 15.71 12.27 -8.54
C SER A 89 16.51 13.56 -8.72
N GLY A 90 16.28 14.34 -9.78
CA GLY A 90 16.89 15.66 -9.97
C GLY A 90 16.49 16.69 -8.91
N LEU A 91 15.48 16.42 -8.07
CA LEU A 91 15.17 17.25 -6.89
C LEU A 91 16.39 17.44 -5.97
N ASN A 92 17.35 16.51 -5.98
CA ASN A 92 18.59 16.65 -5.21
C ASN A 92 19.54 17.74 -5.73
N GLN A 93 19.42 18.13 -6.99
CA GLN A 93 20.39 18.99 -7.66
C GLN A 93 19.79 20.36 -7.98
N PRO A 94 20.57 21.46 -7.85
CA PRO A 94 20.12 22.78 -8.26
C PRO A 94 19.83 22.81 -9.75
N GLY A 95 18.68 23.39 -10.12
CA GLY A 95 18.30 23.59 -11.51
C GLY A 95 19.21 24.57 -12.24
N SER A 96 18.93 24.78 -13.53
CA SER A 96 19.63 25.76 -14.35
C SER A 96 18.66 26.83 -14.87
N SER A 97 19.16 28.06 -15.02
CA SER A 97 18.42 29.13 -15.69
C SER A 97 18.38 28.89 -17.19
N ASN A 98 17.32 29.37 -17.84
CA ASN A 98 17.19 29.44 -19.29
C ASN A 98 16.24 30.60 -19.67
N PRO A 99 16.17 30.99 -20.96
CA PRO A 99 15.36 32.15 -21.36
C PRO A 99 13.87 32.06 -20.98
N LYS A 100 13.28 30.85 -20.95
CA LYS A 100 11.87 30.66 -20.56
C LYS A 100 11.67 30.86 -19.05
N ILE A 101 12.64 30.43 -18.23
CA ILE A 101 12.60 30.63 -16.78
C ILE A 101 12.82 32.10 -16.44
N GLU A 102 13.75 32.77 -17.13
CA GLU A 102 14.03 34.19 -16.93
C GLU A 102 12.85 35.08 -17.32
N ASP A 103 12.19 34.78 -18.44
CA ASP A 103 10.97 35.47 -18.85
C ASP A 103 9.85 35.29 -17.81
N ARG A 104 9.66 34.05 -17.34
CA ARG A 104 8.67 33.74 -16.29
C ARG A 104 8.98 34.45 -14.97
N ALA A 105 10.25 34.48 -14.55
CA ALA A 105 10.70 35.21 -13.36
C ALA A 105 10.37 36.71 -13.46
N LYS A 106 10.54 37.31 -14.65
CA LYS A 106 10.14 38.70 -14.93
C LYS A 106 8.63 38.89 -14.87
N GLN A 107 7.86 38.03 -15.53
CA GLN A 107 6.38 38.09 -15.51
C GLN A 107 5.81 37.98 -14.10
N LEU A 108 6.41 37.13 -13.26
CA LEU A 108 6.00 36.93 -11.86
C LEU A 108 6.58 37.98 -10.90
N ASN A 109 7.52 38.80 -11.36
CA ASN A 109 8.31 39.70 -10.51
C ASN A 109 8.95 38.99 -9.29
N LYS A 110 9.49 37.78 -9.53
CA LYS A 110 10.17 36.96 -8.53
C LYS A 110 11.48 36.42 -9.11
N PRO A 111 12.63 36.56 -8.44
CA PRO A 111 13.88 36.03 -8.95
C PRO A 111 13.87 34.49 -8.97
N PHE A 112 14.47 33.91 -10.00
CA PHE A 112 14.74 32.47 -10.04
C PHE A 112 16.05 32.17 -9.31
N SER A 113 15.97 31.42 -8.21
CA SER A 113 17.14 30.97 -7.45
C SER A 113 17.20 29.45 -7.46
N PRO A 114 18.07 28.82 -8.25
CA PRO A 114 18.25 27.37 -8.24
C PRO A 114 18.58 26.82 -6.85
N SER A 115 18.06 25.63 -6.53
CA SER A 115 18.34 24.94 -5.27
C SER A 115 18.16 23.43 -5.44
N GLY A 116 19.00 22.66 -4.75
CA GLY A 116 18.77 21.23 -4.51
C GLY A 116 18.06 21.02 -3.17
N PHE A 117 17.49 19.84 -2.99
CA PHE A 117 16.73 19.45 -1.80
C PHE A 117 17.22 18.11 -1.24
N PRO A 118 17.12 17.88 0.08
CA PRO A 118 17.45 16.58 0.64
C PRO A 118 16.43 15.55 0.13
N ILE A 119 16.91 14.49 -0.51
CA ILE A 119 16.07 13.40 -0.97
C ILE A 119 16.56 12.08 -0.37
N GLU A 120 15.64 11.14 -0.21
CA GLU A 120 15.93 9.75 0.12
C GLU A 120 15.34 8.85 -0.98
N LEU A 121 16.11 7.88 -1.45
CA LEU A 121 15.70 6.98 -2.54
C LEU A 121 15.22 5.64 -1.97
N TYR A 122 13.99 5.27 -2.28
CA TYR A 122 13.38 4.01 -1.89
C TYR A 122 13.05 3.15 -3.10
N SER A 123 12.97 1.83 -2.89
CA SER A 123 12.61 0.85 -3.91
C SER A 123 11.83 -0.31 -3.28
N LEU A 124 10.85 -0.87 -4.01
CA LEU A 124 10.17 -2.09 -3.58
C LEU A 124 11.02 -3.35 -3.81
N SER A 125 11.83 -3.36 -4.88
CA SER A 125 12.72 -4.48 -5.20
C SER A 125 14.03 -4.46 -4.42
N GLY A 126 14.40 -3.29 -3.88
CA GLY A 126 15.69 -3.02 -3.24
C GLY A 126 16.85 -2.73 -4.20
N LYS A 127 16.62 -2.67 -5.52
CA LYS A 127 17.69 -2.42 -6.52
C LYS A 127 18.07 -0.94 -6.65
N SER A 128 17.10 -0.04 -6.52
CA SER A 128 17.24 1.38 -6.87
C SER A 128 17.07 2.33 -5.68
N GLY A 129 17.21 1.81 -4.45
CA GLY A 129 17.03 2.57 -3.23
C GLY A 129 16.91 1.67 -2.01
N ALA A 130 16.74 2.29 -0.84
CA ALA A 130 16.44 1.59 0.40
C ALA A 130 15.18 0.73 0.23
N GLN A 131 15.26 -0.55 0.57
CA GLN A 131 14.16 -1.46 0.30
C GLN A 131 12.99 -1.21 1.24
N MET A 132 11.84 -0.85 0.68
CA MET A 132 10.59 -0.77 1.43
C MET A 132 9.94 -2.15 1.46
N ARG A 133 9.93 -2.78 2.64
CA ARG A 133 9.24 -4.04 2.91
C ARG A 133 8.08 -3.84 3.88
N ALA A 134 7.13 -4.75 3.85
CA ALA A 134 6.12 -4.88 4.89
C ALA A 134 5.81 -6.37 5.09
N THR A 135 5.45 -6.79 6.29
CA THR A 135 5.08 -8.18 6.57
C THR A 135 3.73 -8.53 5.94
N VAL A 136 3.50 -9.82 5.69
CA VAL A 136 2.17 -10.28 5.22
C VAL A 136 1.08 -9.94 6.23
N THR A 137 1.39 -9.98 7.54
CA THR A 137 0.51 -9.52 8.61
C THR A 137 0.15 -8.03 8.49
N GLU A 138 1.12 -7.14 8.22
CA GLU A 138 0.88 -5.69 8.05
C GLU A 138 -0.05 -5.37 6.88
N PHE A 139 0.02 -6.13 5.77
CA PHE A 139 -0.92 -5.99 4.66
C PHE A 139 -2.35 -6.41 5.06
N GLY A 140 -2.46 -7.48 5.84
CA GLY A 140 -3.75 -8.06 6.18
C GLY A 140 -4.44 -8.76 5.00
N PRO A 141 -5.59 -9.40 5.24
CA PRO A 141 -6.24 -10.24 4.24
C PRO A 141 -6.84 -9.45 3.07
N VAL A 142 -7.31 -8.22 3.30
CA VAL A 142 -8.00 -7.41 2.26
C VAL A 142 -7.02 -6.90 1.21
N LEU A 143 -5.90 -6.31 1.65
CA LEU A 143 -4.89 -5.78 0.74
C LEU A 143 -4.17 -6.92 0.01
N LEU A 144 -3.85 -8.00 0.72
CA LEU A 144 -3.21 -9.15 0.11
C LEU A 144 -4.12 -9.85 -0.92
N ALA A 145 -5.44 -9.90 -0.68
CA ALA A 145 -6.39 -10.39 -1.66
C ALA A 145 -6.38 -9.57 -2.96
N LYS A 146 -6.20 -8.25 -2.89
CA LYS A 146 -6.06 -7.39 -4.08
C LYS A 146 -4.78 -7.72 -4.85
N ILE A 147 -3.65 -7.85 -4.15
CA ILE A 147 -2.36 -8.23 -4.75
C ILE A 147 -2.43 -9.59 -5.46
N LEU A 148 -3.10 -10.57 -4.83
CA LEU A 148 -3.28 -11.91 -5.36
C LEU A 148 -4.45 -12.03 -6.37
N GLU A 149 -5.17 -10.93 -6.62
CA GLU A 149 -6.38 -10.89 -7.47
C GLU A 149 -7.42 -11.96 -7.10
N LEU A 150 -7.69 -12.07 -5.80
CA LEU A 150 -8.62 -13.04 -5.25
C LEU A 150 -10.07 -12.58 -5.42
N ASN A 151 -10.97 -13.52 -5.64
CA ASN A 151 -12.42 -13.27 -5.56
C ASN A 151 -12.92 -13.24 -4.11
N ASP A 152 -14.19 -12.91 -3.90
CA ASP A 152 -14.77 -12.76 -2.56
C ASP A 152 -14.65 -14.03 -1.71
N THR A 153 -14.86 -15.21 -2.31
CA THR A 153 -14.74 -16.50 -1.61
C THR A 153 -13.30 -16.76 -1.15
N GLN A 154 -12.33 -16.52 -2.03
CA GLN A 154 -10.90 -16.67 -1.73
C GLN A 154 -10.45 -15.65 -0.68
N THR A 155 -10.96 -14.42 -0.75
CA THR A 155 -10.72 -13.37 0.24
C THR A 155 -11.24 -13.76 1.62
N GLY A 156 -12.44 -14.37 1.68
CA GLY A 156 -13.00 -14.92 2.92
C GLY A 156 -12.13 -16.02 3.52
N VAL A 157 -11.61 -16.93 2.69
CA VAL A 157 -10.64 -17.95 3.13
C VAL A 157 -9.37 -17.31 3.69
N LEU A 158 -8.84 -16.29 3.01
CA LEU A 158 -7.66 -15.58 3.48
C LEU A 158 -7.91 -14.92 4.84
N ALA A 159 -9.08 -14.29 5.04
CA ALA A 159 -9.46 -13.72 6.33
C ALA A 159 -9.49 -14.77 7.46
N VAL A 160 -9.98 -15.98 7.20
CA VAL A 160 -9.97 -17.09 8.16
C VAL A 160 -8.53 -17.52 8.52
N ILE A 161 -7.64 -17.59 7.53
CA ILE A 161 -6.24 -17.95 7.74
C ILE A 161 -5.55 -16.92 8.65
N PHE A 162 -5.74 -15.64 8.37
CA PHE A 162 -5.22 -14.55 9.22
C PHE A 162 -5.80 -14.62 10.64
N LYS A 163 -7.10 -14.90 10.79
CA LYS A 163 -7.73 -15.04 12.11
C LYS A 163 -7.17 -16.21 12.91
N TYR A 164 -6.94 -17.36 12.26
CA TYR A 164 -6.31 -18.51 12.91
C TYR A 164 -4.87 -18.18 13.33
N ALA A 165 -4.10 -17.50 12.48
CA ALA A 165 -2.74 -17.09 12.78
C ALA A 165 -2.68 -16.18 14.03
N ASP A 166 -3.57 -15.20 14.10
CA ASP A 166 -3.71 -14.29 15.24
C ASP A 166 -4.08 -15.03 16.53
N ASP A 167 -5.11 -15.89 16.49
CA ASP A 167 -5.54 -16.69 17.65
C ASP A 167 -4.44 -17.60 18.21
N ASN A 168 -3.54 -18.07 17.33
CA ASN A 168 -2.45 -18.97 17.67
C ASN A 168 -1.10 -18.27 17.81
N LYS A 169 -1.07 -16.93 17.73
CA LYS A 169 0.16 -16.12 17.78
C LYS A 169 1.24 -16.61 16.81
N MET A 170 0.83 -16.87 15.57
CA MET A 170 1.71 -17.26 14.46
C MET A 170 1.89 -16.06 13.53
N PRO A 171 3.00 -15.32 13.62
CA PRO A 171 3.28 -14.22 12.70
C PRO A 171 3.33 -14.74 11.25
N ILE A 172 2.71 -14.01 10.33
CA ILE A 172 2.84 -14.28 8.90
C ILE A 172 3.74 -13.18 8.35
N VAL A 173 5.03 -13.45 8.30
CA VAL A 173 6.06 -12.47 7.96
C VAL A 173 6.21 -12.39 6.44
N ASP A 174 6.34 -13.54 5.79
CA ASP A 174 6.57 -13.63 4.35
C ASP A 174 5.53 -14.50 3.61
N LEU A 175 5.73 -14.70 2.31
CA LEU A 175 4.86 -15.55 1.48
C LEU A 175 5.03 -17.05 1.79
N ASN A 176 6.16 -17.50 2.33
CA ASN A 176 6.39 -18.89 2.72
C ASN A 176 5.56 -19.27 3.95
N ASP A 177 5.48 -18.37 4.92
CA ASP A 177 4.57 -18.49 6.07
C ASP A 177 3.13 -18.71 5.62
N LEU A 178 2.66 -17.85 4.71
CA LEU A 178 1.30 -17.94 4.21
C LEU A 178 1.05 -19.25 3.46
N LYS A 179 2.00 -19.67 2.59
CA LYS A 179 1.89 -20.96 1.88
C LYS A 179 1.82 -22.12 2.88
N LYS A 180 2.71 -22.14 3.88
CA LYS A 180 2.78 -23.22 4.89
C LYS A 180 1.49 -23.28 5.71
N LEU A 181 1.00 -22.14 6.18
CA LEU A 181 -0.21 -22.05 6.96
C LEU A 181 -1.45 -22.44 6.13
N LEU A 182 -1.52 -21.99 4.89
CA LEU A 182 -2.59 -22.38 3.96
C LEU A 182 -2.62 -23.91 3.74
N SER A 183 -1.47 -24.53 3.47
CA SER A 183 -1.37 -25.99 3.31
C SER A 183 -1.73 -26.74 4.61
N TYR A 184 -1.26 -26.25 5.76
CA TYR A 184 -1.57 -26.84 7.07
C TYR A 184 -3.07 -26.84 7.37
N LEU A 185 -3.76 -25.73 7.04
CA LEU A 185 -5.19 -25.56 7.31
C LEU A 185 -6.10 -26.21 6.25
N SER A 186 -5.63 -26.41 5.02
CA SER A 186 -6.45 -27.03 3.97
C SER A 186 -6.36 -28.55 3.92
N GLU A 187 -5.17 -29.11 4.15
CA GLU A 187 -4.89 -30.55 3.94
C GLU A 187 -4.13 -31.20 5.10
N GLY A 188 -3.45 -30.41 5.94
CA GLY A 188 -2.71 -30.90 7.10
C GLY A 188 -3.56 -31.07 8.36
N ASP A 189 -2.89 -31.28 9.49
CA ASP A 189 -3.53 -31.50 10.79
C ASP A 189 -4.44 -30.34 11.23
N GLY A 190 -4.08 -29.11 10.81
CA GLY A 190 -4.86 -27.91 11.08
C GLY A 190 -6.24 -27.90 10.43
N ALA A 191 -6.48 -28.72 9.41
CA ALA A 191 -7.79 -28.82 8.77
C ALA A 191 -8.88 -29.29 9.73
N ALA A 192 -8.53 -30.15 10.69
CA ALA A 192 -9.45 -30.56 11.76
C ALA A 192 -9.68 -29.43 12.78
N GLU A 193 -8.65 -28.65 13.06
CA GLU A 193 -8.69 -27.55 14.05
C GLU A 193 -9.63 -26.43 13.62
N ILE A 194 -9.55 -25.99 12.36
CA ILE A 194 -10.40 -24.87 11.89
C ILE A 194 -11.85 -25.29 11.61
N LYS A 195 -12.11 -26.59 11.41
CA LYS A 195 -13.44 -27.10 11.00
C LYS A 195 -14.54 -26.73 11.99
N GLY A 196 -14.24 -26.75 13.29
CA GLY A 196 -15.20 -26.45 14.35
C GLY A 196 -15.54 -24.97 14.49
N SER A 197 -14.60 -24.07 14.20
CA SER A 197 -14.73 -22.64 14.47
C SER A 197 -14.98 -21.80 13.23
N TYR A 198 -14.41 -22.20 12.09
CA TYR A 198 -14.39 -21.41 10.85
C TYR A 198 -14.85 -22.18 9.61
N GLY A 199 -15.17 -23.47 9.77
CA GLY A 199 -15.51 -24.36 8.66
C GLY A 199 -14.29 -24.93 7.95
N SER A 200 -14.50 -25.51 6.77
CA SER A 200 -13.45 -26.16 5.98
C SER A 200 -12.97 -25.27 4.84
N ILE A 201 -11.66 -25.23 4.60
CA ILE A 201 -11.07 -24.64 3.40
C ILE A 201 -11.04 -25.71 2.30
N SER A 202 -11.54 -25.40 1.10
CA SER A 202 -11.48 -26.34 -0.01
C SER A 202 -10.07 -26.40 -0.62
N THR A 203 -9.64 -27.59 -1.02
CA THR A 203 -8.34 -27.82 -1.67
C THR A 203 -8.22 -27.07 -3.01
N ALA A 204 -9.33 -26.92 -3.74
CA ALA A 204 -9.40 -26.15 -4.98
C ALA A 204 -9.13 -24.65 -4.75
N THR A 205 -9.68 -24.07 -3.69
CA THR A 205 -9.43 -22.67 -3.31
C THR A 205 -7.98 -22.49 -2.86
N SER A 206 -7.49 -23.38 -1.98
CA SER A 206 -6.10 -23.38 -1.51
C SER A 206 -5.10 -23.43 -2.68
N SER A 207 -5.29 -24.38 -3.60
CA SER A 207 -4.45 -24.52 -4.81
C SER A 207 -4.46 -23.27 -5.71
N THR A 208 -5.58 -22.53 -5.74
CA THR A 208 -5.68 -21.30 -6.54
C THR A 208 -4.91 -20.15 -5.90
N VAL A 209 -5.02 -19.98 -4.58
CA VAL A 209 -4.24 -18.98 -3.83
C VAL A 209 -2.74 -19.29 -3.91
N LEU A 210 -2.33 -20.55 -3.74
CA LEU A 210 -0.92 -20.96 -3.89
C LEU A 210 -0.34 -20.60 -5.26
N ARG A 211 -1.08 -20.84 -6.35
CA ARG A 211 -0.64 -20.46 -7.71
C ARG A 211 -0.49 -18.95 -7.89
N LYS A 212 -1.37 -18.15 -7.26
CA LYS A 212 -1.26 -16.68 -7.27
C LYS A 212 -0.02 -16.21 -6.49
N ILE A 213 0.28 -16.84 -5.35
CA ILE A 213 1.52 -16.57 -4.59
C ILE A 213 2.76 -16.89 -5.44
N VAL A 214 2.80 -18.06 -6.09
CA VAL A 214 3.91 -18.46 -6.97
C VAL A 214 4.09 -17.49 -8.14
N ALA A 215 3.00 -16.93 -8.69
CA ALA A 215 3.09 -15.92 -9.75
C ALA A 215 3.83 -14.65 -9.30
N ILE A 216 3.62 -14.20 -8.06
CA ILE A 216 4.34 -13.05 -7.47
C ILE A 216 5.82 -13.39 -7.25
N GLU A 217 6.12 -14.60 -6.79
CA GLU A 217 7.49 -15.07 -6.60
C GLU A 217 8.26 -15.09 -7.92
N GLN A 218 7.64 -15.57 -9.01
CA GLN A 218 8.24 -15.58 -10.35
C GLN A 218 8.51 -14.18 -10.90
N GLN A 219 7.76 -13.17 -10.45
CA GLN A 219 8.00 -11.77 -10.81
C GLN A 219 9.15 -11.14 -10.02
N GLY A 220 9.72 -11.84 -9.03
CA GLY A 220 10.83 -11.37 -8.21
C GLY A 220 10.41 -10.40 -7.11
N LEU A 221 9.14 -10.41 -6.71
CA LEU A 221 8.56 -9.41 -5.81
C LEU A 221 8.27 -9.95 -4.41
N ALA A 222 8.54 -11.24 -4.18
CA ALA A 222 8.42 -11.86 -2.86
C ALA A 222 9.25 -11.14 -1.79
N GLY A 223 10.41 -10.58 -2.17
CA GLY A 223 11.31 -9.88 -1.24
C GLY A 223 10.75 -8.58 -0.66
N MET A 224 9.58 -8.11 -1.11
CA MET A 224 8.87 -7.01 -0.47
C MET A 224 8.13 -7.44 0.81
N PHE A 225 7.89 -8.74 0.97
CA PHE A 225 7.25 -9.31 2.15
C PHE A 225 8.31 -9.86 3.10
N GLY A 226 8.40 -9.25 4.28
CA GLY A 226 9.26 -9.75 5.36
C GLY A 226 9.99 -8.66 6.13
N GLU A 227 10.92 -9.09 6.98
CA GLU A 227 11.70 -8.22 7.86
C GLU A 227 13.07 -7.87 7.23
N THR A 228 13.66 -6.70 7.49
CA THR A 228 13.14 -5.62 8.36
C THR A 228 12.01 -4.87 7.66
N SER A 229 10.81 -4.81 8.26
CA SER A 229 9.69 -4.03 7.73
C SER A 229 9.96 -2.53 7.82
N TYR A 230 9.29 -1.75 6.98
CA TYR A 230 9.57 -0.31 6.87
C TYR A 230 9.04 0.45 8.08
N ASP A 231 9.93 1.17 8.77
CA ASP A 231 9.57 2.04 9.88
C ASP A 231 9.10 3.41 9.37
N ILE A 232 7.81 3.67 9.51
CA ILE A 232 7.20 4.93 9.08
C ILE A 232 7.83 6.18 9.71
N ALA A 233 8.52 6.07 10.86
CA ALA A 233 9.17 7.20 11.51
C ALA A 233 10.25 7.81 10.60
N ASP A 234 10.86 6.99 9.73
CA ASP A 234 11.90 7.42 8.79
C ASP A 234 11.35 8.39 7.71
N LEU A 235 10.03 8.44 7.49
CA LEU A 235 9.40 9.41 6.58
C LEU A 235 9.39 10.83 7.12
N PHE A 236 9.62 11.03 8.42
CA PHE A 236 9.51 12.33 9.08
C PHE A 236 10.87 13.06 9.21
N ASN A 237 11.92 12.48 8.61
CA ASN A 237 13.28 12.99 8.68
C ASN A 237 13.45 14.40 8.09
N LYS A 238 14.41 15.13 8.64
CA LYS A 238 14.79 16.49 8.22
C LYS A 238 16.31 16.63 8.19
N ILE A 239 16.80 17.39 7.23
CA ILE A 239 18.23 17.73 7.10
C ILE A 239 18.34 19.25 7.04
N ASP A 240 19.11 19.84 7.95
CA ASP A 240 19.31 21.29 8.05
C ASP A 240 17.99 22.09 8.09
N GLY A 241 17.00 21.57 8.81
CA GLY A 241 15.67 22.16 8.95
C GLY A 241 14.73 21.93 7.75
N LYS A 242 15.24 21.45 6.61
CA LYS A 242 14.44 21.07 5.43
C LYS A 242 13.84 19.67 5.60
N GLY A 243 12.60 19.49 5.16
CA GLY A 243 11.95 18.19 5.12
C GLY A 243 12.57 17.31 4.05
N VAL A 244 12.88 16.05 4.38
CA VAL A 244 13.39 15.09 3.38
C VAL A 244 12.30 14.75 2.38
N ILE A 245 12.65 14.73 1.10
CA ILE A 245 11.78 14.27 0.02
C ILE A 245 12.06 12.78 -0.23
N SER A 246 11.19 11.93 0.26
CA SER A 246 11.22 10.47 0.08
C SER A 246 10.67 10.11 -1.29
N LEU A 247 11.51 9.57 -2.17
CA LEU A 247 11.14 9.15 -3.52
C LEU A 247 11.07 7.62 -3.57
N LEU A 248 9.87 7.07 -3.72
CA LEU A 248 9.70 5.65 -4.03
C LEU A 248 9.82 5.46 -5.54
N ASN A 249 10.99 4.99 -5.98
CA ASN A 249 11.21 4.62 -7.38
C ASN A 249 10.59 3.25 -7.64
N ILE A 250 9.64 3.22 -8.59
CA ILE A 250 8.96 1.99 -9.01
C ILE A 250 9.23 1.65 -10.49
N ALA A 251 10.21 2.28 -11.12
CA ALA A 251 10.50 2.07 -12.54
C ALA A 251 10.78 0.60 -12.89
N ASP A 252 11.34 -0.15 -11.94
CA ASP A 252 11.63 -1.57 -12.05
C ASP A 252 10.43 -2.50 -11.75
N VAL A 253 9.36 -1.96 -11.16
CA VAL A 253 8.11 -2.68 -10.86
C VAL A 253 6.88 -2.03 -11.52
N GLN A 254 7.10 -1.15 -12.50
CA GLN A 254 6.04 -0.40 -13.20
C GLN A 254 4.97 -1.30 -13.85
N ASN A 255 5.35 -2.51 -14.25
CA ASN A 255 4.45 -3.51 -14.83
C ASN A 255 3.53 -4.16 -13.79
N GLN A 256 3.61 -3.76 -12.51
CA GLN A 256 2.85 -4.31 -11.39
C GLN A 256 2.05 -3.22 -10.66
N PRO A 257 1.09 -2.56 -11.35
CA PRO A 257 0.31 -1.45 -10.80
C PRO A 257 -0.43 -1.79 -9.52
N VAL A 258 -1.01 -2.98 -9.47
CA VAL A 258 -1.75 -3.47 -8.29
C VAL A 258 -0.84 -3.59 -7.07
N LEU A 259 0.43 -3.94 -7.29
CA LEU A 259 1.36 -4.20 -6.19
C LEU A 259 1.78 -2.91 -5.48
N TYR A 260 2.36 -1.95 -6.21
CA TYR A 260 2.83 -0.72 -5.57
C TYR A 260 1.64 0.13 -5.08
N SER A 261 0.49 0.10 -5.77
CA SER A 261 -0.72 0.81 -5.29
C SER A 261 -1.20 0.28 -3.95
N THR A 262 -1.19 -1.05 -3.80
CA THR A 262 -1.58 -1.70 -2.55
C THR A 262 -0.54 -1.47 -1.46
N PHE A 263 0.77 -1.50 -1.79
CA PHE A 263 1.83 -1.16 -0.84
C PHE A 263 1.67 0.27 -0.30
N LEU A 264 1.43 1.25 -1.18
CA LEU A 264 1.24 2.62 -0.76
C LEU A 264 0.00 2.81 0.13
N LEU A 265 -1.06 2.04 -0.14
CA LEU A 265 -2.24 2.05 0.73
C LEU A 265 -1.95 1.42 2.10
N SER A 266 -1.20 0.32 2.12
CA SER A 266 -0.72 -0.30 3.36
C SER A 266 0.09 0.69 4.18
N LEU A 267 1.01 1.42 3.55
CA LEU A 267 1.80 2.48 4.20
C LEU A 267 0.92 3.60 4.77
N LEU A 268 -0.09 4.08 4.02
CA LEU A 268 -1.03 5.07 4.55
C LEU A 268 -1.88 4.52 5.71
N ALA A 269 -2.27 3.25 5.65
CA ALA A 269 -3.03 2.58 6.71
C ALA A 269 -2.19 2.48 7.99
N GLU A 270 -0.93 2.09 7.87
CA GLU A 270 0.02 2.00 8.97
C GLU A 270 0.26 3.37 9.62
N ILE A 271 0.48 4.41 8.81
CA ILE A 271 0.58 5.81 9.31
C ILE A 271 -0.69 6.20 10.07
N TYR A 272 -1.88 5.88 9.53
CA TYR A 272 -3.13 6.20 10.22
C TYR A 272 -3.26 5.48 11.58
N GLN A 273 -2.87 4.21 11.66
CA GLN A 273 -2.99 3.40 12.87
C GLN A 273 -1.99 3.78 13.96
N SER A 274 -0.75 4.09 13.56
CA SER A 274 0.36 4.38 14.47
C SER A 274 0.42 5.83 14.95
N MET A 275 -0.02 6.78 14.11
CA MET A 275 0.11 8.20 14.45
C MET A 275 -0.97 8.68 15.42
N PRO A 276 -0.62 9.56 16.39
CA PRO A 276 -1.62 10.22 17.22
C PRO A 276 -2.41 11.25 16.41
N GLU A 277 -3.64 11.50 16.85
CA GLU A 277 -4.40 12.63 16.31
C GLU A 277 -3.66 13.95 16.56
N SER A 278 -3.74 14.82 15.57
CA SER A 278 -3.12 16.13 15.53
C SER A 278 -4.25 17.13 15.35
N GLY A 279 -4.35 18.10 16.24
CA GLY A 279 -5.34 19.17 16.14
C GLY A 279 -5.05 20.08 14.95
N ASP A 280 -5.41 21.36 15.10
CA ASP A 280 -5.11 22.36 14.09
C ASP A 280 -3.60 22.70 14.08
N LEU A 281 -2.88 22.16 13.10
CA LEU A 281 -1.46 22.42 12.87
C LEU A 281 -1.26 23.59 11.90
N ASP A 282 -0.21 24.40 12.09
CA ASP A 282 0.16 25.48 11.16
C ASP A 282 0.70 24.96 9.81
N LYS A 283 1.19 23.72 9.79
CA LYS A 283 1.65 23.00 8.60
C LYS A 283 1.47 21.48 8.79
N PRO A 284 1.34 20.69 7.71
CA PRO A 284 1.26 19.24 7.80
C PRO A 284 2.55 18.63 8.35
N LYS A 285 2.43 17.43 8.92
CA LYS A 285 3.59 16.63 9.36
C LYS A 285 4.29 15.94 8.20
N LEU A 286 3.54 15.57 7.16
CA LEU A 286 3.99 14.87 5.96
C LEU A 286 2.97 15.09 4.84
N VAL A 287 3.42 15.14 3.59
CA VAL A 287 2.55 15.22 2.41
C VAL A 287 2.91 14.12 1.43
N PHE A 288 1.90 13.35 1.01
CA PHE A 288 2.01 12.35 -0.05
C PHE A 288 1.64 12.94 -1.41
N PHE A 289 2.41 12.61 -2.43
CA PHE A 289 2.07 12.82 -3.84
C PHE A 289 2.01 11.49 -4.57
N PHE A 290 0.82 11.16 -5.06
CA PHE A 290 0.56 10.00 -5.89
C PHE A 290 0.57 10.42 -7.36
N ASP A 291 1.71 10.28 -8.04
CA ASP A 291 1.75 10.43 -9.49
C ASP A 291 1.05 9.26 -10.17
N GLU A 292 0.36 9.54 -11.27
CA GLU A 292 -0.50 8.58 -11.99
C GLU A 292 -1.52 7.86 -11.08
N ALA A 293 -2.21 8.64 -10.24
CA ALA A 293 -3.16 8.15 -9.23
C ALA A 293 -4.27 7.23 -9.77
N HIS A 294 -4.61 7.30 -11.06
CA HIS A 294 -5.54 6.38 -11.72
C HIS A 294 -5.16 4.89 -11.53
N LEU A 295 -3.87 4.60 -11.39
CA LEU A 295 -3.33 3.26 -11.17
C LEU A 295 -3.74 2.67 -9.81
N LEU A 296 -4.13 3.51 -8.84
CA LEU A 296 -4.67 3.06 -7.56
C LEU A 296 -6.11 2.56 -7.66
N PHE A 297 -6.90 3.10 -8.59
CA PHE A 297 -8.36 2.97 -8.58
C PHE A 297 -8.92 2.05 -9.66
N ASN A 298 -8.18 1.87 -10.77
CA ASN A 298 -8.62 1.01 -11.87
C ASN A 298 -8.84 -0.44 -11.39
N ASP A 299 -10.01 -0.99 -11.73
CA ASP A 299 -10.44 -2.36 -11.40
C ASP A 299 -10.27 -2.73 -9.91
N ALA A 300 -10.40 -1.74 -9.01
CA ALA A 300 -10.32 -1.93 -7.58
C ALA A 300 -11.62 -2.57 -7.02
N PRO A 301 -11.53 -3.67 -6.23
CA PRO A 301 -12.67 -4.23 -5.53
C PRO A 301 -13.33 -3.19 -4.61
N LYS A 302 -14.63 -3.32 -4.39
CA LYS A 302 -15.39 -2.38 -3.54
C LYS A 302 -14.78 -2.22 -2.14
N ALA A 303 -14.38 -3.32 -1.50
CA ALA A 303 -13.74 -3.30 -0.18
C ALA A 303 -12.45 -2.46 -0.15
N PHE A 304 -11.66 -2.50 -1.23
CA PHE A 304 -10.45 -1.68 -1.37
C PHE A 304 -10.81 -0.20 -1.49
N LEU A 305 -11.77 0.15 -2.36
CA LEU A 305 -12.22 1.54 -2.51
C LEU A 305 -12.79 2.13 -1.21
N ASP A 306 -13.54 1.33 -0.45
CA ASP A 306 -14.09 1.72 0.86
C ASP A 306 -12.96 1.97 1.87
N GLN A 307 -11.91 1.13 1.85
CA GLN A 307 -10.72 1.31 2.71
C GLN A 307 -9.94 2.56 2.32
N VAL A 308 -9.69 2.82 1.04
CA VAL A 308 -9.04 4.05 0.56
C VAL A 308 -9.82 5.28 1.00
N ASN A 309 -11.12 5.30 0.76
CA ASN A 309 -11.98 6.41 1.15
C ASN A 309 -11.92 6.67 2.67
N THR A 310 -11.94 5.60 3.48
CA THR A 310 -11.82 5.68 4.93
C THR A 310 -10.47 6.28 5.35
N ILE A 311 -9.37 5.78 4.79
CA ILE A 311 -8.02 6.26 5.11
C ILE A 311 -7.86 7.73 4.72
N ILE A 312 -8.22 8.11 3.48
CA ILE A 312 -8.12 9.50 3.04
C ILE A 312 -8.92 10.45 3.94
N ARG A 313 -10.15 10.07 4.30
CA ARG A 313 -10.98 10.88 5.21
C ARG A 313 -10.33 11.08 6.59
N LEU A 314 -9.70 10.03 7.13
CA LEU A 314 -9.22 10.02 8.52
C LEU A 314 -7.77 10.50 8.67
N ILE A 315 -6.90 10.30 7.68
CA ILE A 315 -5.48 10.65 7.78
C ILE A 315 -5.24 12.16 7.91
N ARG A 316 -6.21 12.97 7.47
CA ARG A 316 -6.28 14.42 7.72
C ARG A 316 -6.13 14.78 9.19
N SER A 317 -6.80 14.06 10.10
CA SER A 317 -6.71 14.30 11.54
C SER A 317 -5.35 13.91 12.11
N LYS A 318 -4.52 13.18 11.37
CA LYS A 318 -3.12 12.88 11.74
C LYS A 318 -2.14 13.95 11.26
N GLY A 319 -2.63 15.00 10.59
CA GLY A 319 -1.80 16.07 10.04
C GLY A 319 -1.12 15.70 8.72
N ILE A 320 -1.63 14.69 8.00
CA ILE A 320 -1.05 14.20 6.74
C ILE A 320 -1.83 14.76 5.54
N GLY A 321 -1.11 15.31 4.58
CA GLY A 321 -1.66 15.73 3.28
C GLY A 321 -1.53 14.61 2.24
N VAL A 322 -2.50 14.54 1.33
CA VAL A 322 -2.47 13.58 0.21
C VAL A 322 -2.88 14.30 -1.06
N PHE A 323 -2.04 14.26 -2.08
CA PHE A 323 -2.27 14.89 -3.37
C PHE A 323 -2.26 13.83 -4.46
N PHE A 324 -3.37 13.70 -5.17
CA PHE A 324 -3.48 12.81 -6.32
C PHE A 324 -3.14 13.57 -7.60
N CYS A 325 -2.21 13.04 -8.38
CA CYS A 325 -1.86 13.58 -9.69
C CYS A 325 -2.35 12.61 -10.77
N THR A 326 -3.17 13.09 -11.70
CA THR A 326 -3.77 12.23 -12.73
C THR A 326 -4.04 13.01 -14.02
N GLN A 327 -4.45 12.33 -15.09
CA GLN A 327 -4.73 13.00 -16.35
C GLN A 327 -6.09 13.70 -16.32
N SER A 328 -7.10 13.05 -15.76
CA SER A 328 -8.47 13.56 -15.61
C SER A 328 -8.95 13.44 -14.17
N PRO A 329 -9.66 14.44 -13.63
CA PRO A 329 -10.34 14.29 -12.33
C PRO A 329 -11.26 13.08 -12.25
N MET A 330 -11.80 12.62 -13.40
CA MET A 330 -12.69 11.47 -13.50
C MET A 330 -11.98 10.12 -13.30
N ASP A 331 -10.65 10.10 -13.27
CA ASP A 331 -9.87 8.90 -12.96
C ASP A 331 -9.87 8.57 -11.45
N ILE A 332 -10.45 9.47 -10.64
CA ILE A 332 -10.54 9.34 -9.18
C ILE A 332 -12.00 9.08 -8.80
N PRO A 333 -12.29 8.09 -7.93
CA PRO A 333 -13.63 7.83 -7.45
C PRO A 333 -14.27 9.07 -6.81
N GLU A 334 -15.56 9.30 -7.07
CA GLU A 334 -16.28 10.49 -6.59
C GLU A 334 -16.20 10.67 -5.07
N THR A 335 -16.23 9.58 -4.32
CA THR A 335 -16.13 9.57 -2.85
C THR A 335 -14.78 10.10 -2.36
N VAL A 336 -13.70 9.78 -3.07
CA VAL A 336 -12.34 10.27 -2.79
C VAL A 336 -12.19 11.70 -3.29
N LEU A 337 -12.68 12.01 -4.51
CA LEU A 337 -12.65 13.35 -5.09
C LEU A 337 -13.33 14.39 -4.19
N ALA A 338 -14.41 14.00 -3.51
CA ALA A 338 -15.11 14.83 -2.53
C ALA A 338 -14.28 15.17 -1.28
N GLN A 339 -13.19 14.44 -1.00
CA GLN A 339 -12.26 14.74 0.09
C GLN A 339 -11.13 15.70 -0.32
N LEU A 340 -10.98 16.01 -1.62
CA LEU A 340 -9.88 16.82 -2.14
C LEU A 340 -10.23 18.30 -2.13
N GLY A 341 -9.76 19.02 -1.11
CA GLY A 341 -10.07 20.44 -0.93
C GLY A 341 -9.31 21.38 -1.86
N ASN A 342 -8.09 21.02 -2.24
CA ASN A 342 -7.22 21.87 -3.07
C ASN A 342 -7.14 21.36 -4.50
N ARG A 343 -7.23 22.23 -5.51
CA ARG A 343 -7.23 21.84 -6.91
C ARG A 343 -6.31 22.71 -7.77
N VAL A 344 -5.44 22.04 -8.53
CA VAL A 344 -4.61 22.63 -9.59
C VAL A 344 -4.86 21.86 -10.88
N GLN A 345 -5.58 22.49 -11.81
CA GLN A 345 -5.97 21.87 -13.06
C GLN A 345 -5.20 22.48 -14.22
N HIS A 346 -4.29 21.72 -14.78
CA HIS A 346 -3.64 22.00 -16.05
C HIS A 346 -4.61 21.77 -17.21
N ALA A 347 -4.17 22.18 -18.40
CA ALA A 347 -4.96 22.10 -19.61
C ALA A 347 -5.60 20.72 -19.83
N LEU A 348 -6.88 20.73 -20.19
CA LEU A 348 -7.59 19.55 -20.68
C LEU A 348 -7.66 19.60 -22.20
N ARG A 349 -7.47 18.45 -22.84
CA ARG A 349 -7.60 18.29 -24.29
C ARG A 349 -8.82 17.42 -24.56
N ALA A 350 -9.79 17.96 -25.28
CA ALA A 350 -11.00 17.24 -25.64
C ALA A 350 -10.93 16.79 -27.11
N PHE A 351 -10.45 15.57 -27.34
CA PHE A 351 -10.32 15.00 -28.69
C PHE A 351 -11.42 13.97 -28.98
N THR A 352 -11.99 13.36 -27.94
CA THR A 352 -13.02 12.32 -28.03
C THR A 352 -14.32 12.76 -27.35
N PRO A 353 -15.47 12.11 -27.64
CA PRO A 353 -16.72 12.35 -26.92
C PRO A 353 -16.59 12.14 -25.40
N ASN A 354 -15.80 11.17 -24.97
CA ASN A 354 -15.54 10.90 -23.55
C ASN A 354 -14.78 12.07 -22.91
N ASP A 355 -13.80 12.66 -23.61
CA ASP A 355 -13.08 13.82 -23.10
C ASP A 355 -13.99 15.05 -22.96
N VAL A 356 -14.95 15.21 -23.88
CA VAL A 356 -15.95 16.29 -23.80
C VAL A 356 -16.86 16.11 -22.58
N ASP A 357 -17.31 14.88 -22.31
CA ASP A 357 -18.10 14.58 -21.10
C ASP A 357 -17.28 14.81 -19.83
N ALA A 358 -16.03 14.33 -19.79
CA ALA A 358 -15.11 14.54 -18.67
C ALA A 358 -14.83 16.02 -18.42
N LEU A 359 -14.67 16.84 -19.48
CA LEU A 359 -14.53 18.28 -19.38
C LEU A 359 -15.77 18.93 -18.77
N LYS A 360 -16.97 18.59 -19.25
CA LYS A 360 -18.23 19.12 -18.71
C LYS A 360 -18.39 18.79 -17.23
N LYS A 361 -18.13 17.54 -16.85
CA LYS A 361 -18.16 17.11 -15.45
C LYS A 361 -17.13 17.86 -14.62
N THR A 362 -15.91 18.03 -15.12
CA THR A 362 -14.86 18.80 -14.44
C THR A 362 -15.28 20.26 -14.21
N VAL A 363 -15.83 20.93 -15.22
CA VAL A 363 -16.31 22.32 -15.12
C VAL A 363 -17.35 22.48 -14.02
N ASN A 364 -18.28 21.52 -13.90
CA ASN A 364 -19.33 21.53 -12.87
C ASN A 364 -18.80 21.41 -11.43
N THR A 365 -17.54 21.05 -11.25
CA THR A 365 -16.90 20.96 -9.91
C THR A 365 -16.24 22.27 -9.46
N TYR A 366 -16.26 23.33 -10.27
CA TYR A 366 -15.69 24.63 -9.90
C TYR A 366 -16.74 25.59 -9.34
N PRO A 367 -16.35 26.50 -8.41
CA PRO A 367 -17.13 27.69 -8.14
C PRO A 367 -17.40 28.49 -9.43
N LYS A 368 -18.53 29.18 -9.49
CA LYS A 368 -18.77 30.16 -10.55
C LYS A 368 -17.72 31.26 -10.45
N SER A 369 -17.24 31.74 -11.60
CA SER A 369 -16.31 32.86 -11.66
C SER A 369 -16.87 33.99 -12.51
N ASP A 370 -16.64 35.22 -12.06
CA ASP A 370 -17.00 36.44 -12.78
C ASP A 370 -15.99 36.77 -13.90
N PHE A 371 -14.81 36.14 -13.87
CA PHE A 371 -13.70 36.45 -14.77
C PHE A 371 -13.48 35.41 -15.88
N TYR A 372 -13.96 34.17 -15.70
CA TYR A 372 -13.65 33.06 -16.61
C TYR A 372 -14.90 32.29 -17.05
N GLN A 373 -14.92 31.94 -18.34
CA GLN A 373 -15.69 30.78 -18.82
C GLN A 373 -14.81 29.55 -18.65
N ILE A 374 -15.09 28.74 -17.62
CA ILE A 374 -14.20 27.69 -17.12
C ILE A 374 -13.86 26.65 -18.19
N ASP A 375 -14.84 26.23 -19.00
CA ASP A 375 -14.67 25.30 -20.12
C ASP A 375 -13.68 25.83 -21.19
N LYS A 376 -13.80 27.11 -21.55
CA LYS A 376 -12.87 27.77 -22.49
C LYS A 376 -11.50 28.01 -21.86
N MET A 377 -11.45 28.33 -20.58
CA MET A 377 -10.18 28.53 -19.88
C MET A 377 -9.39 27.22 -19.83
N LEU A 378 -10.01 26.12 -19.41
CA LEU A 378 -9.36 24.82 -19.30
C LEU A 378 -8.79 24.28 -20.63
N THR A 379 -9.38 24.66 -21.76
CA THR A 379 -8.94 24.24 -23.09
C THR A 379 -7.89 25.16 -23.71
N SER A 380 -7.78 26.41 -23.24
CA SER A 380 -6.83 27.42 -23.74
C SER A 380 -5.53 27.53 -22.95
N LEU A 381 -5.46 26.97 -21.74
CA LEU A 381 -4.25 26.96 -20.91
C LEU A 381 -3.03 26.38 -21.67
N GLY A 382 -1.90 27.08 -21.55
CA GLY A 382 -0.59 26.67 -22.05
C GLY A 382 0.24 25.90 -21.02
N THR A 383 1.44 25.48 -21.41
CA THR A 383 2.37 24.79 -20.52
C THR A 383 2.83 25.70 -19.37
N GLY A 384 2.76 25.20 -18.14
CA GLY A 384 3.09 25.97 -16.94
C GLY A 384 1.99 26.94 -16.51
N GLN A 385 0.80 26.84 -17.10
CA GLN A 385 -0.40 27.54 -16.67
C GLN A 385 -1.40 26.53 -16.11
N ALA A 386 -2.11 26.90 -15.06
CA ALA A 386 -3.14 26.06 -14.47
C ALA A 386 -4.33 26.90 -13.99
N LEU A 387 -5.52 26.30 -13.97
CA LEU A 387 -6.68 26.83 -13.27
C LEU A 387 -6.63 26.35 -11.82
N VAL A 388 -6.57 27.29 -10.88
CA VAL A 388 -6.38 27.01 -9.46
C VAL A 388 -7.60 27.43 -8.67
N THR A 389 -8.01 26.58 -7.74
CA THR A 389 -8.90 26.91 -6.62
C THR A 389 -8.49 26.04 -5.44
N VAL A 390 -8.21 26.66 -4.30
CA VAL A 390 -7.74 25.99 -3.09
C VAL A 390 -8.61 26.40 -1.91
N LEU A 391 -8.39 25.81 -0.74
CA LEU A 391 -9.09 26.27 0.45
C LEU A 391 -8.36 27.47 1.07
N ASN A 392 -9.11 28.50 1.44
CA ASN A 392 -8.62 29.51 2.37
C ASN A 392 -8.58 28.95 3.80
N GLU A 393 -8.05 29.71 4.75
CA GLU A 393 -7.89 29.26 6.15
C GLU A 393 -9.22 28.98 6.88
N LYS A 394 -10.37 29.40 6.30
CA LYS A 394 -11.71 29.08 6.78
C LYS A 394 -12.31 27.82 6.12
N GLY A 395 -11.56 27.14 5.26
CA GLY A 395 -12.01 25.96 4.53
C GLY A 395 -12.97 26.28 3.37
N ILE A 396 -13.01 27.52 2.90
CA ILE A 396 -13.87 27.94 1.78
C ILE A 396 -13.02 27.96 0.50
N PRO A 397 -13.52 27.41 -0.64
CA PRO A 397 -12.83 27.52 -1.92
C PRO A 397 -12.53 28.98 -2.29
N THR A 398 -11.31 29.24 -2.71
CA THR A 398 -10.86 30.53 -3.20
C THR A 398 -11.45 30.83 -4.58
N GLU A 399 -11.46 32.13 -4.94
CA GLU A 399 -11.80 32.57 -6.29
C GLU A 399 -10.99 31.77 -7.32
N VAL A 400 -11.64 31.31 -8.39
CA VAL A 400 -10.95 30.53 -9.41
C VAL A 400 -9.96 31.44 -10.13
N ALA A 401 -8.71 31.00 -10.30
CA ALA A 401 -7.65 31.80 -10.92
C ALA A 401 -6.91 31.00 -11.99
N ALA A 402 -6.96 31.46 -13.25
CA ALA A 402 -5.95 31.05 -14.22
C ALA A 402 -4.61 31.61 -13.73
N THR A 403 -3.59 30.76 -13.63
CA THR A 403 -2.35 31.06 -12.91
C THR A 403 -1.16 30.72 -13.79
N MET A 404 -0.24 31.67 -13.98
CA MET A 404 1.11 31.37 -14.44
C MET A 404 1.89 30.81 -13.26
N LEU A 405 2.23 29.53 -13.30
CA LEU A 405 2.92 28.86 -12.20
C LEU A 405 4.38 29.29 -12.13
N THR A 406 4.93 29.40 -10.93
CA THR A 406 6.37 29.63 -10.73
C THR A 406 7.15 28.35 -11.08
N PRO A 407 8.35 28.46 -11.69
CA PRO A 407 9.10 27.28 -12.10
C PRO A 407 9.75 26.57 -10.88
N PRO A 408 9.88 25.23 -10.92
CA PRO A 408 10.71 24.48 -9.97
C PRO A 408 12.17 24.96 -9.99
N ARG A 409 12.82 24.96 -8.83
CA ARG A 409 14.20 25.42 -8.62
C ARG A 409 15.23 24.31 -8.75
N ALA A 410 14.83 23.05 -8.64
CA ALA A 410 15.69 21.90 -8.82
C ALA A 410 15.75 21.45 -10.29
N VAL A 411 16.56 20.43 -10.56
CA VAL A 411 16.64 19.82 -11.89
C VAL A 411 15.30 19.16 -12.25
N MET A 412 14.78 19.53 -13.41
CA MET A 412 13.53 19.04 -13.99
C MET A 412 13.72 17.73 -14.78
N GLY A 413 14.24 16.70 -14.13
CA GLY A 413 14.52 15.38 -14.73
C GLY A 413 15.36 14.51 -13.79
N PRO A 414 15.83 13.34 -14.25
CA PRO A 414 16.66 12.47 -13.42
C PRO A 414 18.03 13.08 -13.16
N MET A 415 18.60 12.80 -11.99
CA MET A 415 20.03 13.02 -11.72
C MET A 415 20.88 11.97 -12.45
N ALA A 416 22.19 12.21 -12.59
CA ALA A 416 23.09 11.24 -13.20
C ALA A 416 23.17 9.96 -12.36
N ALA A 417 23.23 8.79 -13.03
CA ALA A 417 23.22 7.49 -12.34
C ALA A 417 24.34 7.36 -11.28
N ILE A 418 25.52 7.88 -11.56
CA ILE A 418 26.65 7.86 -10.61
C ILE A 418 26.37 8.68 -9.34
N ASP A 419 25.58 9.74 -9.46
CA ASP A 419 25.21 10.57 -8.32
C ASP A 419 24.04 9.95 -7.54
N CYS A 420 23.10 9.26 -8.22
CA CYS A 420 22.13 8.38 -7.55
C CYS A 420 22.84 7.33 -6.69
N GLU A 421 23.82 6.62 -7.25
CA GLU A 421 24.56 5.56 -6.55
C GLU A 421 25.29 6.11 -5.33
N LYS A 422 25.99 7.24 -5.48
CA LYS A 422 26.66 7.90 -4.34
C LYS A 422 25.69 8.29 -3.24
N LEU A 423 24.55 8.88 -3.61
CA LEU A 423 23.52 9.28 -2.65
C LEU A 423 22.96 8.07 -1.90
N MET A 424 22.64 7.01 -2.63
CA MET A 424 22.11 5.76 -2.06
C MET A 424 23.12 5.10 -1.12
N GLN A 425 24.39 4.99 -1.51
CA GLN A 425 25.43 4.38 -0.68
C GLN A 425 25.76 5.20 0.58
N ALA A 426 25.56 6.52 0.53
CA ALA A 426 25.72 7.40 1.69
C ALA A 426 24.53 7.34 2.67
N SER A 427 23.40 6.73 2.27
CA SER A 427 22.18 6.70 3.08
C SER A 427 22.26 5.70 4.24
N PRO A 428 22.02 6.14 5.49
CA PRO A 428 21.84 5.24 6.63
C PRO A 428 20.63 4.33 6.45
N LEU A 429 19.58 4.79 5.77
CA LEU A 429 18.35 4.04 5.55
C LEU A 429 18.56 2.93 4.52
N PHE A 430 19.36 3.19 3.49
CA PHE A 430 19.81 2.14 2.57
C PHE A 430 20.52 1.02 3.35
N SER A 431 21.44 1.37 4.24
CA SER A 431 22.13 0.38 5.10
C SER A 431 21.21 -0.34 6.09
N LYS A 432 20.20 0.35 6.66
CA LYS A 432 19.20 -0.21 7.57
C LYS A 432 18.38 -1.29 6.86
N TYR A 433 17.78 -0.95 5.72
CA TYR A 433 16.81 -1.79 5.03
C TYR A 433 17.42 -2.86 4.11
N GLN A 434 18.72 -2.77 3.81
CA GLN A 434 19.44 -3.84 3.13
C GLN A 434 19.47 -5.13 3.95
N LYS A 435 19.38 -5.05 5.29
CA LYS A 435 19.38 -6.23 6.16
C LYS A 435 18.03 -6.95 6.12
N THR A 436 18.08 -8.22 5.73
CA THR A 436 16.97 -9.17 5.88
C THR A 436 17.08 -9.87 7.23
N ILE A 437 15.96 -9.98 7.94
CA ILE A 437 15.86 -10.72 9.20
C ILE A 437 14.85 -11.85 8.97
N ASP A 438 15.18 -13.05 9.44
CA ASP A 438 14.29 -14.21 9.39
C ASP A 438 13.88 -14.54 10.83
N PRO A 439 12.75 -13.99 11.33
CA PRO A 439 12.27 -14.25 12.68
C PRO A 439 11.60 -15.63 12.79
N VAL A 440 11.30 -16.07 14.01
CA VAL A 440 10.46 -17.27 14.20
C VAL A 440 9.01 -16.91 13.82
N SER A 441 8.52 -17.46 12.71
CA SER A 441 7.19 -17.19 12.16
C SER A 441 6.36 -18.47 12.00
N ALA A 442 5.21 -18.36 11.34
CA ALA A 442 4.30 -19.49 11.14
C ALA A 442 5.00 -20.68 10.47
N PHE A 443 5.97 -20.44 9.57
CA PHE A 443 6.72 -21.49 8.91
C PHE A 443 7.51 -22.36 9.89
N GLU A 444 8.35 -21.75 10.74
CA GLU A 444 9.16 -22.44 11.75
C GLU A 444 8.25 -23.15 12.75
N MET A 445 7.26 -22.45 13.29
CA MET A 445 6.34 -22.99 14.30
C MET A 445 5.59 -24.22 13.79
N LEU A 446 5.10 -24.21 12.55
CA LEU A 446 4.41 -25.36 11.96
C LEU A 446 5.37 -26.49 11.60
N THR A 447 6.59 -26.16 11.17
CA THR A 447 7.61 -27.16 10.87
C THR A 447 8.03 -27.90 12.14
N ASP A 448 8.21 -27.19 13.25
CA ASP A 448 8.50 -27.78 14.56
C ASP A 448 7.36 -28.68 15.05
N ARG A 449 6.10 -28.24 14.91
CA ARG A 449 4.92 -29.08 15.25
C ARG A 449 4.89 -30.39 14.47
N VAL A 450 5.14 -30.33 13.16
CA VAL A 450 5.18 -31.54 12.31
C VAL A 450 6.33 -32.45 12.73
N ASN A 451 7.51 -31.91 13.00
CA ASN A 451 8.67 -32.69 13.44
C ASN A 451 8.44 -33.35 14.81
N GLN A 452 7.82 -32.64 15.75
CA GLN A 452 7.46 -33.19 17.06
C GLN A 452 6.48 -34.36 16.94
N LYS A 453 5.42 -34.22 16.13
CA LYS A 453 4.48 -35.32 15.89
C LYS A 453 5.12 -36.51 15.19
N LEU A 454 5.98 -36.28 14.20
CA LEU A 454 6.71 -37.37 13.54
C LEU A 454 7.64 -38.10 14.52
N ALA A 455 8.28 -37.38 15.44
CA ALA A 455 9.08 -37.99 16.49
C ALA A 455 8.22 -38.84 17.43
N GLU A 456 7.10 -38.30 17.92
CA GLU A 456 6.13 -39.04 18.76
C GLU A 456 5.57 -40.29 18.06
N GLU A 457 5.19 -40.17 16.78
CA GLU A 457 4.72 -41.32 15.99
C GLU A 457 5.81 -42.36 15.79
N ASN A 458 7.05 -41.95 15.56
CA ASN A 458 8.18 -42.86 15.41
C ASN A 458 8.51 -43.56 16.73
N GLU A 459 8.40 -42.87 17.86
CA GLU A 459 8.54 -43.47 19.19
C GLU A 459 7.43 -44.48 19.47
N VAL A 460 6.17 -44.15 19.15
CA VAL A 460 5.03 -45.07 19.30
C VAL A 460 5.16 -46.28 18.38
N LYS A 461 5.59 -46.08 17.12
CA LYS A 461 5.85 -47.17 16.16
C LYS A 461 7.01 -48.06 16.64
N ALA A 462 8.11 -47.47 17.11
CA ALA A 462 9.25 -48.20 17.66
C ALA A 462 8.86 -48.99 18.91
N ALA A 463 8.06 -48.42 19.81
CA ALA A 463 7.55 -49.11 20.99
C ALA A 463 6.61 -50.27 20.62
N ALA A 464 5.73 -50.09 19.63
CA ALA A 464 4.85 -51.13 19.12
C ALA A 464 5.61 -52.25 18.39
N GLU A 465 6.66 -51.92 17.64
CA GLU A 465 7.55 -52.90 17.01
C GLU A 465 8.39 -53.66 18.04
N ALA A 466 8.90 -52.98 19.07
CA ALA A 466 9.60 -53.63 20.18
C ALA A 466 8.68 -54.58 20.97
N GLN A 467 7.42 -54.20 21.22
CA GLN A 467 6.42 -55.09 21.82
C GLN A 467 6.11 -56.30 20.93
N LYS A 468 5.93 -56.11 19.63
CA LYS A 468 5.72 -57.22 18.69
C LYS A 468 6.93 -58.16 18.62
N GLN A 469 8.15 -57.63 18.66
CA GLN A 469 9.37 -58.44 18.68
C GLN A 469 9.50 -59.21 20.01
N ALA A 470 9.14 -58.60 21.14
CA ALA A 470 9.09 -59.27 22.44
C ALA A 470 8.03 -60.40 22.48
N GLU A 471 6.84 -60.19 21.91
CA GLU A 471 5.79 -61.22 21.81
C GLU A 471 6.17 -62.39 20.87
N VAL A 472 6.93 -62.11 19.81
CA VAL A 472 7.44 -63.15 18.89
C VAL A 472 8.59 -63.93 19.55
N ALA A 473 9.43 -63.28 20.36
CA ALA A 473 10.48 -63.94 21.12
C ALA A 473 9.94 -64.78 22.30
N SER A 474 8.74 -64.48 22.81
CA SER A 474 8.08 -65.23 23.89
C SER A 474 7.19 -66.39 23.41
N LYS A 475 7.10 -66.68 22.11
CA LYS A 475 6.41 -67.89 21.61
C LYS A 475 7.31 -69.12 21.80
N PRO A 476 6.84 -70.19 22.48
CA PRO A 476 7.64 -71.38 22.69
C PRO A 476 7.94 -72.06 21.35
N LYS A 477 9.21 -72.45 21.15
CA LYS A 477 9.63 -73.26 20.00
C LYS A 477 8.84 -74.58 20.00
N PRO A 478 8.25 -75.01 18.87
CA PRO A 478 7.60 -76.31 18.80
C PRO A 478 8.69 -77.39 18.86
N GLY A 479 8.90 -78.00 20.03
CA GLY A 479 9.88 -79.07 20.14
C GLY A 479 10.37 -79.54 21.51
N GLU A 480 10.01 -78.93 22.65
CA GLU A 480 10.46 -79.41 23.95
C GLU A 480 9.31 -79.82 24.87
N LYS A 481 9.14 -81.13 25.01
CA LYS A 481 8.25 -81.76 25.99
C LYS A 481 8.80 -81.48 27.39
N THR A 482 7.98 -80.88 28.24
CA THR A 482 8.28 -80.81 29.68
C THR A 482 7.16 -81.47 30.48
N ILE A 483 7.58 -82.24 31.47
CA ILE A 483 6.89 -83.36 32.14
C ILE A 483 5.79 -82.92 33.14
N VAL A 484 5.22 -81.72 33.00
CA VAL A 484 4.37 -81.13 34.05
C VAL A 484 2.85 -81.32 33.84
N GLU A 485 2.39 -81.81 32.69
CA GLU A 485 0.96 -82.08 32.44
C GLU A 485 0.53 -83.54 32.71
N GLN A 486 1.07 -84.19 33.75
CA GLN A 486 0.59 -85.52 34.16
C GLN A 486 0.02 -85.59 35.58
N VAL A 487 -0.23 -84.46 36.24
CA VAL A 487 -0.84 -84.48 37.57
C VAL A 487 -1.90 -83.38 37.70
N MET A 488 -3.09 -83.82 38.08
CA MET A 488 -4.29 -83.07 38.48
C MET A 488 -5.20 -82.51 37.37
N GLY A 489 -6.09 -83.39 36.92
CA GLY A 489 -7.44 -82.98 36.57
C GLY A 489 -8.29 -82.82 37.84
N ALA A 490 -8.97 -81.67 37.95
CA ALA A 490 -10.33 -81.51 38.47
C ALA A 490 -10.70 -80.01 38.44
N THR A 491 -11.62 -79.67 37.52
CA THR A 491 -12.72 -78.70 37.64
C THR A 491 -12.53 -77.49 38.59
N ILE A 492 -12.55 -76.25 38.05
CA ILE A 492 -13.48 -75.14 38.42
C ILE A 492 -13.08 -73.79 37.76
N THR A 493 -14.07 -73.20 37.07
CA THR A 493 -14.32 -71.78 36.67
C THR A 493 -13.39 -70.98 35.74
N ARG A 494 -13.82 -70.99 34.48
CA ARG A 494 -14.14 -69.85 33.59
C ARG A 494 -14.46 -68.51 34.30
N GLN A 495 -13.64 -67.47 34.10
CA GLN A 495 -14.01 -66.07 33.76
C GLN A 495 -12.78 -65.16 33.91
N ILE A 496 -12.75 -64.06 33.14
CA ILE A 496 -11.71 -63.01 33.01
C ILE A 496 -10.66 -63.34 31.94
N GLY A 497 -10.87 -62.82 30.73
CA GLY A 497 -9.89 -62.91 29.64
C GLY A 497 -10.45 -62.72 28.23
N LYS A 498 -11.52 -61.92 28.05
CA LYS A 498 -12.10 -61.73 26.71
C LYS A 498 -12.68 -60.34 26.39
N GLU A 499 -12.15 -59.28 27.01
CA GLU A 499 -12.54 -57.90 26.65
C GLU A 499 -11.41 -56.96 26.19
N ILE A 500 -10.12 -57.33 26.28
CA ILE A 500 -9.05 -56.37 25.93
C ILE A 500 -8.63 -56.42 24.44
N VAL A 501 -8.97 -57.48 23.69
CA VAL A 501 -8.46 -57.67 22.32
C VAL A 501 -9.39 -57.13 21.22
N ARG A 502 -10.59 -56.64 21.55
CA ARG A 502 -11.58 -56.20 20.55
C ARG A 502 -11.72 -54.68 20.38
N GLY A 503 -10.98 -53.89 21.16
CA GLY A 503 -11.03 -52.42 21.12
C GLY A 503 -10.08 -51.76 20.10
N ILE A 504 -9.01 -52.44 19.65
CA ILE A 504 -7.90 -51.78 18.94
C ILE A 504 -7.92 -52.02 17.41
N PHE A 505 -8.68 -52.99 16.90
CA PHE A 505 -8.67 -53.33 15.45
C PHE A 505 -9.93 -52.90 14.66
N GLY A 506 -10.92 -52.27 15.30
CA GLY A 506 -12.20 -51.91 14.68
C GLY A 506 -12.28 -50.52 14.01
N MET A 507 -11.32 -49.62 14.24
CA MET A 507 -11.38 -48.24 13.72
C MET A 507 -10.64 -48.01 12.39
N LEU A 508 -9.89 -48.99 11.87
CA LEU A 508 -9.03 -48.82 10.69
C LEU A 508 -9.60 -49.35 9.36
N THR A 509 -10.84 -49.85 9.33
CA THR A 509 -11.50 -50.22 8.07
C THR A 509 -12.93 -49.68 8.03
N GLY A 510 -13.06 -48.42 7.62
CA GLY A 510 -14.35 -47.80 7.34
C GLY A 510 -15.04 -48.43 6.12
N LYS A 511 -15.72 -49.56 6.33
CA LYS A 511 -16.77 -50.06 5.43
C LYS A 511 -18.13 -49.89 6.09
N LYS A 512 -18.89 -48.89 5.64
CA LYS A 512 -20.33 -48.76 5.92
C LYS A 512 -21.08 -49.98 5.36
N PRO A 513 -22.01 -50.61 6.12
CA PRO A 513 -23.02 -51.45 5.52
C PRO A 513 -24.15 -50.59 4.96
N ARG A 514 -24.59 -50.95 3.74
CA ARG A 514 -25.82 -50.50 3.08
C ARG A 514 -27.01 -51.29 3.63
N GLY A 515 -28.16 -50.62 3.73
CA GLY A 515 -29.51 -51.14 3.98
C GLY A 515 -30.25 -50.10 4.84
N GLY A 516 -31.36 -49.47 4.48
CA GLY A 516 -32.43 -49.83 3.54
C GLY A 516 -33.74 -49.92 4.35
N GLY A 517 -34.63 -48.92 4.24
CA GLY A 517 -36.06 -49.06 4.56
C GLY A 517 -36.67 -48.22 5.69
N LEU A 518 -37.37 -47.15 5.28
CA LEU A 518 -38.74 -46.68 5.61
C LEU A 518 -39.29 -46.44 7.05
N PHE A 519 -40.14 -45.39 7.09
CA PHE A 519 -41.05 -44.82 8.13
C PHE A 519 -40.39 -43.84 9.11
N GLY A 520 -40.93 -42.67 9.45
CA GLY A 520 -42.23 -42.02 9.23
C GLY A 520 -42.45 -41.00 10.37
N PHE A 521 -43.02 -39.83 10.03
CA PHE A 521 -43.26 -38.58 10.80
C PHE A 521 -42.12 -37.54 10.82
#